data_AF-A0A0B3SW16-F1
#
_entry.id   AF-A0A0B3SW16-F1
#
_cell.length_a   1.000
_cell.length_b   1.000
_cell.length_c   1.000
_cell.angle_alpha   90.00
_cell.angle_beta   90.00
_cell.angle_gamma   90.00
#
_symmetry.space_group_name_H-M   'P 1'
#
loop_
_entity.id
_entity.type
_entity.pdbx_description
1 polymer ?
#
loop_
_entity_poly.entity_id
_entity_poly.type
_entity_poly.pdbx_seq_one_letter_code
_entity_poly.pdbx_strand_id
1 'polypeptide(L)' 'MPDNQFEIRNPLREKMASGKLAVGMISRLVRGVEIVAIAKTANFDCLFIDLEYSGFSNETVTRLCIA' A
#
# COMPACT_ATOMS: atom_id res chain seq x y z
N MET A 1 -7.61 -15.81 -30.37
CA MET A 1 -6.74 -15.94 -29.18
C MET A 1 -7.59 -15.52 -28.00
N PRO A 2 -7.84 -16.37 -26.98
CA PRO A 2 -8.56 -15.91 -25.80
C PRO A 2 -7.68 -14.90 -25.06
N ASP A 3 -8.29 -13.79 -24.63
CA ASP A 3 -7.66 -12.73 -23.84
C ASP A 3 -7.11 -13.31 -22.53
N ASN A 4 -5.81 -13.58 -22.48
CA ASN A 4 -5.14 -14.06 -21.28
C ASN A 4 -4.83 -12.85 -20.38
N GLN A 5 -5.89 -12.25 -19.82
CA GLN A 5 -5.78 -11.14 -18.90
C GLN A 5 -5.35 -11.70 -17.53
N PHE A 6 -4.08 -11.51 -17.17
CA PHE A 6 -3.61 -11.82 -15.82
C PHE A 6 -4.35 -10.92 -14.83
N GLU A 7 -5.20 -11.50 -13.98
CA GLU A 7 -5.93 -10.74 -12.97
C GLU A 7 -4.99 -10.38 -11.82
N ILE A 8 -4.64 -9.09 -11.71
CA ILE A 8 -3.89 -8.58 -10.57
C ILE A 8 -4.83 -8.50 -9.37
N ARG A 9 -4.60 -9.33 -8.36
CA ARG A 9 -5.35 -9.28 -7.09
C ARG A 9 -4.94 -8.10 -6.23
N ASN A 10 -5.94 -7.43 -5.67
CA ASN A 10 -5.77 -6.40 -4.65
C ASN A 10 -6.42 -6.86 -3.33
N PRO A 11 -5.64 -7.34 -2.35
CA PRO A 11 -6.15 -7.87 -1.09
C PRO A 11 -6.99 -6.87 -0.28
N LEU A 12 -6.60 -5.59 -0.27
CA LEU A 12 -7.35 -4.54 0.42
C LEU A 12 -8.76 -4.40 -0.18
N ARG A 13 -8.84 -4.33 -1.52
CA ARG A 13 -10.12 -4.23 -2.25
C ARG A 13 -11.02 -5.42 -1.95
N GLU A 14 -10.48 -6.63 -1.96
CA GLU A 14 -11.23 -7.85 -1.62
C GLU A 14 -11.73 -7.83 -0.16
N LYS A 15 -10.88 -7.41 0.80
CA LYS A 15 -11.25 -7.32 2.21
C LYS A 15 -12.39 -6.32 2.42
N MET A 16 -12.28 -5.13 1.82
CA MET A 16 -13.32 -4.10 1.88
C MET A 16 -14.64 -4.58 1.26
N ALA A 17 -14.59 -5.23 0.08
CA ALA A 17 -15.77 -5.76 -0.59
C ALA A 17 -16.47 -6.86 0.23
N SER A 18 -15.74 -7.59 1.06
CA SER A 18 -16.30 -8.61 1.96
C SER A 18 -16.98 -8.04 3.22
N GLY A 19 -17.01 -6.71 3.39
CA GLY A 19 -17.58 -6.05 4.57
C GLY A 19 -16.75 -6.21 5.85
N LYS A 20 -15.49 -6.67 5.74
CA LYS A 20 -14.57 -6.81 6.87
C LYS A 20 -13.90 -5.47 7.18
N LEU A 21 -13.56 -5.26 8.45
CA LEU A 21 -12.77 -4.09 8.88
C LEU A 21 -11.40 -4.08 8.18
N ALA A 22 -11.11 -3.01 7.45
CA ALA A 22 -9.80 -2.73 6.87
C ALA A 22 -9.14 -1.58 7.64
N VAL A 23 -7.89 -1.77 8.06
CA VAL A 23 -7.12 -0.79 8.84
C VAL A 23 -5.85 -0.44 8.05
N GLY A 24 -5.72 0.84 7.69
CA GLY A 24 -4.54 1.37 7.00
C GLY A 24 -3.64 2.18 7.92
N MET A 25 -2.34 2.22 7.61
CA MET A 25 -1.38 3.12 8.24
C MET A 25 -1.00 4.24 7.28
N ILE A 26 -1.13 5.49 7.70
CA ILE A 26 -0.62 6.65 6.94
C ILE A 26 0.82 6.96 7.38
N SER A 27 1.75 7.12 6.42
CA SER A 27 3.10 7.64 6.72
C SER A 27 3.23 9.08 6.25
N ARG A 28 3.52 9.99 7.20
CA ARG A 28 3.78 11.41 6.92
C ARG A 28 5.22 11.84 7.15
N LEU A 29 5.95 11.09 7.98
CA LEU A 29 7.29 11.47 8.43
C LEU A 29 8.36 10.48 7.95
N VAL A 30 8.08 9.18 8.03
CA VAL A 30 9.03 8.12 7.70
C VAL A 30 8.99 7.82 6.21
N ARG A 31 10.11 8.09 5.53
CA ARG A 31 10.28 7.94 4.08
C ARG A 31 11.10 6.72 3.66
N GLY A 32 11.69 6.01 4.63
CA GLY A 32 12.48 4.80 4.40
C GLY A 32 11.60 3.55 4.22
N VAL A 33 12.13 2.55 3.52
CA VAL A 33 11.43 1.29 3.21
C VAL A 33 11.10 0.45 4.44
N GLU A 34 11.74 0.73 5.57
CA GLU A 34 11.50 0.10 6.86
C GLU A 34 10.06 0.30 7.33
N ILE A 35 9.41 1.42 6.93
CA ILE A 35 8.00 1.67 7.26
C ILE A 35 7.07 0.61 6.67
N VAL A 36 7.44 0.03 5.52
CA VAL A 36 6.67 -1.05 4.88
C VAL A 36 6.75 -2.32 5.70
N ALA A 37 7.95 -2.66 6.20
CA ALA A 37 8.15 -3.81 7.07
C ALA A 37 7.40 -3.65 8.41
N ILE A 38 7.42 -2.45 8.98
CA ILE A 38 6.64 -2.11 10.19
C ILE A 38 5.15 -2.28 9.92
N ALA A 39 4.64 -1.74 8.80
CA ALA A 39 3.22 -1.86 8.43
C ALA A 39 2.77 -3.32 8.31
N LYS A 40 3.57 -4.13 7.59
CA LYS A 40 3.33 -5.57 7.38
C LYS A 40 3.35 -6.33 8.72
N THR A 41 4.34 -6.07 9.57
CA THR A 41 4.49 -6.76 10.86
C THR A 41 3.39 -6.38 11.86
N ALA A 42 2.96 -5.13 11.85
CA ALA A 42 1.85 -4.64 12.66
C ALA A 42 0.47 -5.02 12.11
N ASN A 43 0.41 -5.81 11.02
CA ASN A 43 -0.80 -6.34 10.41
C ASN A 43 -1.78 -5.26 9.90
N PHE A 44 -1.24 -4.15 9.38
CA PHE A 44 -2.02 -3.19 8.62
C PHE A 44 -2.37 -3.75 7.24
N ASP A 45 -3.58 -3.47 6.76
CA ASP A 45 -4.08 -3.93 5.47
C ASP A 45 -3.51 -3.13 4.29
N CYS A 46 -3.07 -1.90 4.55
CA CYS A 46 -2.39 -1.08 3.56
C CYS A 46 -1.50 -0.01 4.20
N LEU A 47 -0.55 0.47 3.40
CA LEU A 47 0.21 1.68 3.67
C LEU A 47 -0.35 2.80 2.80
N PHE A 48 -0.91 3.82 3.43
CA PHE A 48 -1.43 5.01 2.75
C PHE A 48 -0.30 6.04 2.60
N ILE A 49 0.09 6.29 1.35
CA ILE A 49 1.07 7.31 0.99
C ILE A 49 0.32 8.58 0.58
N ASP A 50 0.32 9.57 1.46
CA ASP A 50 -0.28 10.88 1.21
C ASP A 50 0.65 11.67 0.29
N LEU A 51 0.28 11.93 -0.96
CA LEU A 51 1.09 12.73 -1.89
C LEU A 51 0.63 14.17 -2.04
N GLU A 52 -0.49 14.53 -1.42
CA GLU A 52 -1.07 15.87 -1.54
C GLU A 52 -0.48 16.82 -0.49
N TYR A 53 -0.20 16.31 0.72
CA TYR A 53 0.25 17.12 1.86
C TYR A 53 1.62 16.72 2.39
N SER A 54 2.37 15.92 1.64
CA SER A 54 3.69 15.45 2.06
C SER A 54 4.77 15.75 1.01
N GLY A 55 6.01 15.88 1.46
CA GLY A 55 7.18 16.10 0.60
C GLY A 55 7.78 14.81 0.03
N PHE A 56 6.98 13.78 -0.25
CA PHE A 56 7.49 12.52 -0.82
C PHE A 56 7.76 12.71 -2.32
N SER A 57 8.96 12.37 -2.77
CA SER A 57 9.27 12.33 -4.20
C SER A 57 8.71 11.06 -4.83
N ASN A 58 8.38 11.09 -6.14
CA ASN A 58 7.95 9.90 -6.88
C ASN A 58 8.97 8.74 -6.78
N GLU A 59 10.26 9.06 -6.71
CA GLU A 59 11.32 8.07 -6.48
C GLU A 59 11.16 7.38 -5.11
N THR A 60 10.90 8.17 -4.05
CA THR A 60 10.65 7.63 -2.70
C THR A 60 9.43 6.71 -2.73
N VAL A 61 8.33 7.15 -3.35
CA VAL A 61 7.11 6.34 -3.49
C VAL A 61 7.39 5.03 -4.21
N THR A 62 8.13 5.10 -5.32
CA THR A 62 8.51 3.92 -6.10
C THR A 62 9.27 2.92 -5.24
N ARG A 63 10.24 3.38 -4.44
CA ARG A 63 11.01 2.53 -3.52
C ARG A 63 10.14 1.89 -2.44
N LEU A 64 9.14 2.60 -1.92
CA LEU A 64 8.19 2.06 -0.95
C LEU A 64 7.29 0.99 -1.58
N CYS A 65 6.84 1.19 -2.82
CA CYS A 65 5.94 0.25 -3.50
C CYS A 65 6.60 -1.09 -3.86
N ILE A 66 7.91 -1.12 -4.08
CA ILE A 66 8.65 -2.34 -4.46
C ILE A 66 9.20 -3.13 -3.26
N ALA A 67 9.03 -2.62 -2.02
CA ALA A 67 9.52 -3.22 -0.77
C ALA A 67 8.49 -4.15 -0.09
#